data_AF-A0AAV8V5V5-F1
#
_entry.id   AF-A0AAV8V5V5-F1
#
_cell.length_a   1.000
_cell.length_b   1.000
_cell.length_c   1.000
_cell.angle_alpha   90.00
_cell.angle_beta   90.00
_cell.angle_gamma   90.00
#
_symmetry.space_group_name_H-M   'P 1'
#
loop_
_entity.id
_entity.type
_entity.pdbx_description
1 polymer ?
#
loop_
_entity_poly.entity_id
_entity_poly.type
_entity_poly.pdbx_seq_one_letter_code
_entity_poly.pdbx_strand_id
1 'polypeptide(L)'
;MVHFYLKEVIEMIELKGEKERPDVTYADIGGLDVQKQEIRETVELPLLQHELYKQIGIDPPRGVLLYGPPGTGKTMLVKAVANQTNATFIKVNGSEFVQKYLGEGPRMCRQREVQRVLLELLNQMDGFDQTSNVKVIMATNRADTIDPALLRPGRLDRKN
;
A
#
# COMPACT_ATOMS: atom_id res chain seq x y z
N MET A 1 1.08 14.44 -21.74
CA MET A 1 0.13 15.04 -20.79
C MET A 1 -0.02 14.22 -19.51
N VAL A 2 -0.19 12.89 -19.57
CA VAL A 2 -0.38 12.01 -18.39
C VAL A 2 0.84 11.97 -17.45
N HIS A 3 2.06 11.96 -17.99
CA HIS A 3 3.32 11.88 -17.21
C HIS A 3 3.53 13.06 -16.23
N PHE A 4 2.96 14.23 -16.53
CA PHE A 4 3.07 15.42 -15.67
C PHE A 4 2.15 15.31 -14.44
N TYR A 5 0.92 14.83 -14.63
CA TYR A 5 -0.04 14.56 -13.54
C TYR A 5 0.43 13.42 -12.62
N LEU A 6 1.10 12.40 -13.14
CA LEU A 6 1.68 11.31 -12.34
C LEU A 6 2.70 11.85 -11.32
N LYS A 7 3.56 12.76 -11.76
CA LYS A 7 4.58 13.38 -10.91
C LYS A 7 3.95 14.20 -9.77
N GLU A 8 2.89 14.96 -10.05
CA GLU A 8 2.19 15.76 -9.04
C GLU A 8 1.52 14.88 -7.97
N VAL A 9 0.89 13.75 -8.35
CA VAL A 9 0.24 12.85 -7.38
C VAL A 9 1.28 12.16 -6.48
N ILE A 10 2.41 11.72 -7.04
CA ILE A 10 3.50 11.11 -6.26
C ILE A 10 4.16 12.14 -5.34
N GLU A 11 4.49 13.34 -5.85
CA GLU A 11 5.01 14.43 -5.02
C GLU A 11 3.99 14.82 -3.94
N MET A 12 2.68 14.79 -4.21
CA MET A 12 1.65 15.03 -3.18
C MET A 12 1.59 13.94 -2.12
N ILE A 13 1.76 12.66 -2.48
CA ILE A 13 1.83 11.55 -1.53
C ILE A 13 3.10 11.68 -0.67
N GLU A 14 4.25 12.01 -1.28
CA GLU A 14 5.52 12.25 -0.59
C GLU A 14 5.51 13.50 0.32
N LEU A 15 4.88 14.58 -0.11
CA LEU A 15 4.77 15.84 0.66
C LEU A 15 3.80 15.73 1.84
N LYS A 16 2.89 14.73 1.84
CA LYS A 16 1.81 14.61 2.84
C LYS A 16 1.93 13.41 3.76
N GLY A 17 2.76 12.42 3.44
CA GLY A 17 3.05 11.32 4.36
C GLY A 17 4.04 11.74 5.44
N GLU A 18 3.73 11.43 6.69
CA GLU A 18 4.71 11.56 7.76
C GLU A 18 5.85 10.56 7.51
N LYS A 19 7.08 11.08 7.36
CA LYS A 19 8.30 10.27 7.35
C LYS A 19 8.61 9.81 8.77
N GLU A 20 7.80 8.91 9.29
CA GLU A 20 8.09 8.20 10.52
C GLU A 20 8.92 6.96 10.21
N ARG A 21 10.01 6.77 10.95
CA ARG A 21 10.67 5.46 11.02
C ARG A 21 9.93 4.65 12.08
N PRO A 22 9.16 3.62 11.70
CA PRO A 22 8.55 2.75 12.69
C PRO A 22 9.62 2.02 13.49
N ASP A 23 9.40 1.89 14.79
CA ASP A 23 10.25 1.21 15.77
C ASP A 23 9.77 -0.22 16.08
N VAL A 24 8.57 -0.58 15.62
CA VAL A 24 7.97 -1.91 15.79
C VAL A 24 8.78 -2.96 15.03
N THR A 25 9.02 -4.11 15.65
CA THR A 25 9.68 -5.28 15.04
C THR A 25 8.71 -6.46 14.93
N TYR A 26 9.08 -7.50 14.18
CA TYR A 26 8.28 -8.72 14.12
C TYR A 26 8.17 -9.46 15.46
N ALA A 27 9.11 -9.22 16.39
CA ALA A 27 9.08 -9.80 17.73
C ALA A 27 7.94 -9.21 18.59
N ASP A 28 7.53 -7.97 18.31
CA ASP A 28 6.44 -7.29 19.01
C ASP A 28 5.05 -7.77 18.57
N ILE A 29 4.99 -8.65 17.55
CA ILE A 29 3.74 -9.17 16.99
C ILE A 29 3.60 -10.64 17.40
N GLY A 30 2.59 -10.96 18.19
CA GLY A 30 2.28 -12.34 18.57
C GLY A 30 1.62 -13.13 17.42
N GLY A 31 2.03 -14.39 17.25
CA GLY A 31 1.46 -15.30 16.25
C GLY A 31 1.61 -14.81 14.80
N LEU A 32 0.58 -15.04 13.99
CA LEU A 32 0.51 -14.62 12.57
C LEU A 32 1.69 -15.11 11.73
N ASP A 33 2.24 -16.29 12.03
CA ASP A 33 3.47 -16.77 11.38
C ASP A 33 3.33 -16.88 9.86
N VAL A 34 2.16 -17.36 9.41
CA VAL A 34 1.81 -17.41 7.98
C VAL A 34 1.74 -16.00 7.38
N GLN A 35 1.00 -15.08 7.99
CA GLN A 35 0.83 -13.72 7.46
C GLN A 35 2.14 -12.93 7.46
N LYS A 36 3.00 -13.15 8.47
CA LYS A 36 4.36 -12.60 8.53
C LYS A 36 5.22 -13.11 7.39
N GLN A 37 5.16 -14.41 7.10
CA GLN A 37 5.88 -14.98 5.97
C GLN A 37 5.36 -14.41 4.64
N GLU A 38 4.04 -14.35 4.46
CA GLU A 38 3.44 -13.84 3.23
C GLU A 38 3.81 -12.39 2.96
N ILE A 39 3.76 -11.51 3.96
CA ILE A 39 4.14 -10.10 3.75
C ILE A 39 5.64 -9.94 3.50
N ARG A 40 6.48 -10.77 4.12
CA ARG A 40 7.92 -10.79 3.84
C ARG A 40 8.20 -11.16 2.40
N GLU A 41 7.58 -12.22 1.90
CA GLU A 41 7.74 -12.65 0.50
C GLU A 41 7.18 -11.62 -0.50
N THR A 42 6.13 -10.90 -0.12
CA THR A 42 5.45 -9.95 -1.01
C THR A 42 6.14 -8.58 -1.06
N VAL A 43 6.72 -8.13 0.05
CA VAL A 43 7.24 -6.76 0.21
C VAL A 43 8.73 -6.76 0.51
N GLU A 44 9.15 -7.49 1.54
CA GLU A 44 10.53 -7.43 2.05
C GLU A 44 11.52 -8.09 1.07
N LEU A 45 11.19 -9.30 0.60
CA LEU A 45 12.06 -10.08 -0.27
C LEU A 45 12.31 -9.38 -1.61
N PRO A 46 11.31 -8.82 -2.32
CA PRO A 46 11.58 -8.06 -3.54
C PRO A 46 12.39 -6.78 -3.34
N LEU A 47 12.32 -6.16 -2.15
CA LEU A 47 13.08 -4.95 -1.83
C LEU A 47 14.54 -5.28 -1.46
N LEU A 48 14.75 -6.33 -0.68
CA LEU A 48 16.10 -6.73 -0.22
C LEU A 48 16.85 -7.58 -1.26
N GLN A 49 16.13 -8.40 -2.04
CA GLN A 49 16.70 -9.38 -2.96
C GLN A 49 16.12 -9.25 -4.38
N HIS A 50 16.05 -8.01 -4.88
CA HIS A 50 15.55 -7.72 -6.23
C HIS A 50 16.25 -8.51 -7.36
N GLU A 51 17.55 -8.79 -7.20
CA GLU A 51 18.34 -9.51 -8.21
C GLU A 51 17.88 -10.96 -8.41
N LEU A 52 17.35 -11.59 -7.35
CA LEU A 52 16.82 -12.96 -7.43
C LEU A 52 15.64 -13.04 -8.42
N TYR A 53 14.74 -12.05 -8.40
CA TYR A 53 13.59 -11.98 -9.30
C TYR A 53 14.02 -11.78 -10.76
N LYS A 54 15.04 -10.93 -10.98
CA LYS A 54 15.64 -10.71 -12.31
C LYS A 54 16.26 -11.98 -12.88
N GLN A 55 16.99 -12.74 -12.06
CA GLN A 55 17.65 -13.97 -12.49
C GLN A 55 16.66 -15.08 -12.86
N ILE A 56 15.58 -15.21 -12.08
CA ILE A 56 14.54 -16.22 -12.32
C ILE A 56 13.61 -15.79 -13.48
N GLY A 57 13.59 -14.49 -13.82
CA GLY A 57 12.76 -13.96 -14.90
C GLY A 57 11.29 -13.87 -14.53
N ILE A 58 10.99 -13.65 -13.25
CA ILE A 58 9.62 -13.48 -12.73
C ILE A 58 9.41 -12.06 -12.23
N ASP A 59 8.21 -11.53 -12.45
CA ASP A 59 7.85 -10.22 -11.94
C ASP A 59 7.54 -10.30 -10.44
N PRO A 60 8.15 -9.43 -9.61
CA PRO A 60 7.81 -9.39 -8.20
C PRO A 60 6.39 -8.85 -7.98
N PRO A 61 5.73 -9.21 -6.87
CA PRO A 61 4.46 -8.60 -6.49
C PRO A 61 4.58 -7.07 -6.36
N ARG A 62 3.54 -6.34 -6.79
CA ARG A 62 3.51 -4.86 -6.66
C ARG A 62 3.13 -4.40 -5.26
N GLY A 63 2.40 -5.21 -4.52
CA GLY A 63 1.91 -4.84 -3.20
C GLY A 63 0.98 -5.87 -2.59
N VAL A 64 0.52 -5.57 -1.38
CA VAL A 64 -0.35 -6.45 -0.60
C VAL A 64 -1.53 -5.67 -0.01
N LEU A 65 -2.71 -6.31 0.00
CA LEU A 65 -3.87 -5.84 0.73
C LEU A 65 -4.10 -6.72 1.97
N LEU A 66 -3.94 -6.14 3.14
CA LEU A 66 -4.26 -6.75 4.44
C LEU A 66 -5.69 -6.40 4.84
N TYR A 67 -6.50 -7.39 5.23
CA TYR A 67 -7.81 -7.11 5.80
C TYR A 67 -8.20 -8.12 6.86
N GLY A 68 -9.17 -7.73 7.69
CA GLY A 68 -9.71 -8.58 8.76
C GLY A 68 -10.27 -7.75 9.90
N PRO A 69 -10.78 -8.37 10.96
CA PRO A 69 -11.33 -7.67 12.12
C PRO A 69 -10.38 -6.62 12.72
N PRO A 70 -10.88 -5.56 13.37
CA PRO A 70 -10.01 -4.63 14.09
C PRO A 70 -9.24 -5.37 15.21
N GLY A 71 -8.04 -4.88 15.54
CA GLY A 71 -7.21 -5.47 16.61
C GLY A 71 -6.33 -6.65 16.20
N THR A 72 -6.37 -7.11 14.95
CA THR A 72 -5.55 -8.26 14.47
C THR A 72 -4.11 -7.92 14.11
N GLY A 73 -3.57 -6.78 14.55
CA GLY A 73 -2.16 -6.45 14.32
C GLY A 73 -1.77 -6.00 12.91
N LYS A 74 -2.71 -5.82 11.95
CA LYS A 74 -2.41 -5.37 10.57
C LYS A 74 -1.48 -4.15 10.53
N THR A 75 -1.79 -3.10 11.29
CA THR A 75 -0.96 -1.89 11.33
C THR A 75 0.42 -2.13 11.92
N MET A 76 0.53 -2.99 12.94
CA MET A 76 1.83 -3.36 13.52
C MET A 76 2.67 -4.17 12.52
N LEU A 77 2.04 -5.06 11.75
CA LEU A 77 2.70 -5.84 10.70
C LEU A 77 3.32 -4.93 9.63
N VAL A 78 2.57 -3.94 9.16
CA VAL A 78 3.09 -2.94 8.20
C VAL A 78 4.27 -2.17 8.78
N LYS A 79 4.18 -1.74 10.04
CA LYS A 79 5.26 -1.03 10.73
C LYS A 79 6.52 -1.91 10.86
N ALA A 80 6.36 -3.19 11.19
CA ALA A 80 7.47 -4.14 11.28
C ALA A 80 8.18 -4.37 9.95
N VAL A 81 7.43 -4.53 8.85
CA VAL A 81 8.00 -4.67 7.50
C VAL A 81 8.76 -3.40 7.09
N ALA A 82 8.19 -2.23 7.36
CA ALA A 82 8.80 -0.95 7.05
C ALA A 82 10.10 -0.73 7.85
N ASN A 83 10.12 -1.12 9.13
CA ASN A 83 11.33 -1.08 9.96
C ASN A 83 12.42 -2.03 9.42
N GLN A 84 12.05 -3.27 9.08
CA GLN A 84 12.99 -4.29 8.62
C GLN A 84 13.61 -3.97 7.25
N THR A 85 12.82 -3.43 6.32
CA THR A 85 13.27 -3.07 4.96
C THR A 85 14.09 -1.79 4.91
N ASN A 86 14.13 -1.01 6.00
CA ASN A 86 14.72 0.33 6.06
C ASN A 86 14.28 1.23 4.88
N ALA A 87 13.09 0.97 4.33
CA ALA A 87 12.53 1.68 3.20
C ALA A 87 11.87 2.99 3.66
N THR A 88 11.73 3.95 2.74
CA THR A 88 10.93 5.14 3.01
C THR A 88 9.49 4.72 3.25
N PHE A 89 9.02 4.89 4.49
CA PHE A 89 7.64 4.59 4.87
C PHE A 89 6.78 5.84 4.74
N ILE A 90 5.74 5.76 3.91
CA ILE A 90 4.78 6.84 3.69
C ILE A 90 3.43 6.33 4.16
N LYS A 91 2.97 6.81 5.31
CA LYS A 91 1.66 6.47 5.85
C LYS A 91 0.61 7.42 5.28
N VAL A 92 -0.42 6.85 4.64
CA VAL A 92 -1.58 7.58 4.17
C VAL A 92 -2.84 7.04 4.83
N ASN A 93 -3.54 7.88 5.58
CA ASN A 93 -4.84 7.54 6.14
C ASN A 93 -5.95 7.87 5.13
N GLY A 94 -6.75 6.88 4.75
CA GLY A 94 -7.80 7.04 3.74
C GLY A 94 -8.83 8.11 4.06
N SER A 95 -9.22 8.29 5.34
CA SER A 95 -10.18 9.33 5.73
C SER A 95 -9.57 10.74 5.65
N GLU A 96 -8.29 10.89 6.00
CA GLU A 96 -7.58 12.17 5.94
C GLU A 96 -7.25 12.56 4.51
N PHE A 97 -6.87 11.58 3.68
CA PHE A 97 -6.61 11.78 2.26
C PHE A 97 -7.84 12.36 1.56
N VAL A 98 -9.01 11.76 1.82
CA VAL A 98 -10.29 12.17 1.27
C VAL A 98 -10.71 13.56 1.76
N GLN A 99 -10.64 13.84 3.06
CA GLN A 99 -11.07 15.14 3.61
C GLN A 99 -10.22 16.31 3.08
N LYS A 100 -8.91 16.12 2.95
CA LYS A 100 -8.00 17.17 2.45
C LYS A 100 -8.14 17.45 0.95
N TYR A 101 -8.74 16.53 0.18
CA TYR A 101 -8.90 16.68 -1.28
C TYR A 101 -10.25 17.29 -1.68
N LEU A 102 -11.27 17.23 -0.82
CA LEU A 102 -12.67 17.44 -1.23
C LEU A 102 -13.37 18.67 -0.65
N GLY A 103 -12.71 19.41 0.24
CA GLY A 103 -13.35 20.53 0.94
C GLY A 103 -14.62 20.09 1.69
N GLU A 104 -15.46 21.06 2.10
CA GLU A 104 -16.69 20.82 2.89
C GLU A 104 -17.91 20.45 2.01
N GLY A 105 -17.72 19.67 0.95
CA GLY A 105 -18.80 19.27 0.04
C GLY A 105 -19.83 18.31 0.68
N PRO A 106 -21.08 18.22 0.18
CA PRO A 106 -22.12 17.31 0.66
C PRO A 106 -21.69 15.83 0.69
N ARG A 107 -22.30 15.01 1.57
CA ARG A 107 -21.96 13.58 1.74
C ARG A 107 -21.89 12.79 0.43
N MET A 108 -22.79 13.09 -0.52
CA MET A 108 -22.91 12.40 -1.81
C MET A 108 -21.80 12.78 -2.80
N CYS A 109 -21.34 14.04 -2.77
CA CYS A 109 -20.17 14.46 -3.54
C CYS A 109 -18.93 13.74 -3.02
N ARG A 110 -18.78 13.66 -1.68
CA ARG A 110 -17.64 13.00 -1.05
C ARG A 110 -17.46 11.56 -1.50
N GLN A 111 -18.53 10.75 -1.56
CA GLN A 111 -18.41 9.34 -1.98
C GLN A 111 -17.90 9.19 -3.42
N ARG A 112 -18.40 10.01 -4.36
CA ARG A 112 -17.97 9.98 -5.77
C ARG A 112 -16.53 10.42 -5.92
N GLU A 113 -16.13 11.40 -5.14
CA GLU A 113 -14.80 11.97 -5.25
C GLU A 113 -13.75 11.11 -4.51
N VAL A 114 -14.13 10.40 -3.43
CA VAL A 114 -13.32 9.31 -2.82
C VAL A 114 -12.98 8.26 -3.86
N GLN A 115 -13.99 7.84 -4.64
CA GLN A 115 -13.79 6.84 -5.70
C GLN A 115 -12.87 7.37 -6.79
N ARG A 116 -12.98 8.65 -7.17
CA ARG A 116 -12.08 9.28 -8.15
C ARG A 116 -10.62 9.24 -7.68
N VAL A 117 -10.38 9.65 -6.44
CA VAL A 117 -9.07 9.59 -5.79
C VAL A 117 -8.49 8.17 -5.81
N LEU A 118 -9.29 7.18 -5.44
CA LEU A 118 -8.87 5.78 -5.43
C LEU A 118 -8.49 5.31 -6.84
N LEU A 119 -9.29 5.65 -7.85
CA LEU A 119 -9.03 5.33 -9.25
C LEU A 119 -7.76 6.00 -9.77
N GLU A 120 -7.49 7.24 -9.36
CA GLU A 120 -6.24 7.93 -9.69
C GLU A 120 -5.06 7.17 -9.10
N LEU A 121 -5.09 6.81 -7.81
CA LEU A 121 -4.05 6.01 -7.17
C LEU A 121 -3.86 4.65 -7.87
N LEU A 122 -4.95 3.98 -8.26
CA LEU A 122 -4.90 2.73 -9.01
C LEU A 122 -4.26 2.90 -10.39
N ASN A 123 -4.56 3.97 -11.12
CA ASN A 123 -3.94 4.25 -12.41
C ASN A 123 -2.45 4.56 -12.25
N GLN A 124 -2.04 5.23 -11.16
CA GLN A 124 -0.63 5.39 -10.83
C GLN A 124 0.04 4.05 -10.55
N MET A 125 -0.64 3.19 -9.79
CA MET A 125 -0.16 1.85 -9.48
C MET A 125 0.06 1.00 -10.73
N ASP A 126 -0.84 1.09 -11.72
CA ASP A 126 -0.71 0.41 -13.00
C ASP A 126 0.48 0.97 -13.82
N GLY A 127 0.74 2.27 -13.69
CA GLY A 127 1.81 3.00 -14.38
C GLY A 127 3.23 2.79 -13.82
N PHE A 128 3.39 2.21 -12.64
CA PHE A 128 4.71 1.78 -12.15
C PHE A 128 5.18 0.53 -12.90
N ASP A 129 6.43 0.51 -13.34
CA ASP A 129 7.05 -0.72 -13.82
C ASP A 129 7.17 -1.73 -12.67
N GLN A 130 6.99 -3.03 -12.94
CA GLN A 130 7.16 -4.09 -11.94
C GLN A 130 8.58 -4.17 -11.39
N THR A 131 9.55 -3.59 -12.12
CA THR A 131 10.94 -3.44 -11.69
C THR A 131 11.17 -2.30 -10.69
N SER A 132 10.17 -1.46 -10.44
CA SER A 132 10.30 -0.36 -9.48
C SER A 132 10.42 -0.89 -8.05
N ASN A 133 11.31 -0.27 -7.26
CA ASN A 133 11.49 -0.55 -5.83
C ASN A 133 10.40 0.09 -4.96
N VAL A 134 9.20 0.27 -5.52
CA VAL A 134 8.04 0.83 -4.83
C VAL A 134 7.08 -0.31 -4.54
N LYS A 135 6.74 -0.50 -3.26
CA LYS A 135 5.77 -1.50 -2.81
C LYS A 135 4.61 -0.82 -2.11
N VAL A 136 3.40 -1.21 -2.49
CA VAL A 136 2.18 -0.65 -1.92
C VAL A 136 1.60 -1.62 -0.90
N ILE A 137 1.38 -1.15 0.32
CA ILE A 137 0.65 -1.90 1.34
C ILE A 137 -0.64 -1.17 1.64
N MET A 138 -1.77 -1.85 1.51
CA MET A 138 -3.06 -1.36 1.94
C MET A 138 -3.58 -2.20 3.11
N ALA A 139 -4.27 -1.55 4.05
CA ALA A 139 -4.89 -2.24 5.17
C ALA A 139 -6.33 -1.74 5.37
N THR A 140 -7.29 -2.64 5.53
CA THR A 140 -8.69 -2.29 5.87
C THR A 140 -9.28 -3.22 6.91
N ASN A 141 -10.16 -2.68 7.76
CA ASN A 141 -10.97 -3.50 8.67
C ASN A 141 -12.31 -3.94 8.05
N ARG A 142 -12.61 -3.49 6.82
CA ARG A 142 -13.90 -3.67 6.14
C ARG A 142 -13.71 -4.36 4.80
N ALA A 143 -13.56 -5.68 4.84
CA ALA A 143 -13.33 -6.49 3.63
C ALA A 143 -14.50 -6.43 2.63
N ASP A 144 -15.72 -6.26 3.15
CA ASP A 144 -16.96 -6.05 2.40
C ASP A 144 -16.94 -4.79 1.52
N THR A 145 -16.09 -3.82 1.87
CA THR A 145 -15.99 -2.53 1.15
C THR A 145 -14.81 -2.45 0.19
N ILE A 146 -14.06 -3.54 0.00
CA ILE A 146 -12.92 -3.55 -0.92
C ILE A 146 -13.44 -3.42 -2.35
N ASP A 147 -12.92 -2.43 -3.08
CA ASP A 147 -13.18 -2.31 -4.51
C ASP A 147 -12.49 -3.48 -5.25
N PRO A 148 -13.23 -4.31 -6.02
CA PRO A 148 -12.65 -5.41 -6.77
C PRO A 148 -11.55 -4.98 -7.76
N ALA A 149 -11.55 -3.72 -8.18
CA ALA A 149 -10.50 -3.16 -9.02
C ALA A 149 -9.12 -3.24 -8.34
N LEU A 150 -9.04 -3.16 -7.00
CA LEU A 150 -7.78 -3.30 -6.26
C LEU A 150 -7.16 -4.69 -6.38
N LEU A 151 -7.99 -5.71 -6.63
CA LEU A 151 -7.61 -7.12 -6.67
C LEU A 151 -7.39 -7.64 -8.09
N ARG A 152 -7.45 -6.76 -9.10
CA ARG A 152 -7.14 -7.17 -10.48
C ARG A 152 -5.65 -7.54 -10.59
N PRO A 153 -5.30 -8.53 -11.42
CA PRO A 153 -3.90 -8.91 -11.65
C PRO A 153 -3.03 -7.69 -11.96
N GLY A 154 -1.84 -7.64 -11.36
CA GLY A 154 -0.91 -6.52 -11.51
C GLY A 154 -1.10 -5.37 -10.53
N ARG A 155 -2.06 -5.44 -9.58
CA ARG A 155 -2.27 -4.42 -8.53
C ARG A 155 -1.87 -4.90 -7.14
N LEU A 156 -2.80 -5.44 -6.36
CA LEU A 156 -2.51 -5.92 -5.00
C LEU A 156 -2.79 -7.41 -4.89
N ASP A 157 -1.81 -8.12 -4.34
CA ASP A 157 -2.00 -9.51 -3.93
C ASP A 157 -2.81 -9.56 -2.64
N ARG A 158 -3.73 -10.52 -2.57
CA ARG A 158 -4.66 -10.69 -1.45
C ARG A 158 -4.07 -11.68 -0.45
N LYS A 159 -3.84 -11.26 0.80
CA LYS A 159 -3.31 -12.12 1.87
C LYS A 159 -4.23 -12.09 3.11
N ASN A 160 -4.52 -13.27 3.67
CA ASN A 160 -5.53 -13.51 4.74
C ASN A 160 -4.87 -13.76 6.10
#